data_AF-A0A2H0MUR7-F1
#
_entry.id   AF-A0A2H0MUR7-F1
#
_cell.length_a   1.000
_cell.length_b   1.000
_cell.length_c   1.000
_cell.angle_alpha   90.00
_cell.angle_beta   90.00
_cell.angle_gamma   90.00
#
_symmetry.space_group_name_H-M   'P 1'
#
loop_
_entity.id
_entity.type
_entity.pdbx_description
1 polymer ?
#
loop_
_entity_poly.entity_id
_entity_poly.type
_entity_poly.pdbx_seq_one_letter_code
_entity_poly.pdbx_strand_id
1 'polypeptide(L)'
;MAIASLSGINSGLDSSGIVNNLVALEARPIDVLISQQETEKDKLAAFQDLQSRLQTFKSVVNTINTESRFLSSQGEFSNSDPSSNNTVVDITTANTATSGTFSLTVNQLARETKIISQGFATTTSEITSGRVEIYDGTKTTFIDIDSSNNTVDGLRLAINNSGANVSASFLNDGDPNSPIRLLISGTKTGEDNAVTISHKFGSIGGDEIVLTDFTQTQSAQNAELVIDGVSISKNSNLVNDVITGTTLSLQSTGTGTLNISTNINNISDKVSNFVDGFNELMLYLNEQLAVDVSAGKTGTLFGNFTVQNLQQNMRSSITSLVSGVSGDFKYLSQIGISTNKDSTISLDKSTLTSAIAQDPQNVSQLFSSKGTTSNTGVTFVGFTSKTKAETYDIRVRSGVPQLSKSGANDYTNATGSGNFFAGASGTDAEGLNFRISNLADGDYGSVTLSIGVAEILNRTLNTLVDTSQGGPLATEIDTVEETISNLEDTINVQEGRLTLFEQDLQRKFTNLEIVVGKLNSQRDTFSQAIAGIQNLFKK
;
A
#
# COMPACT_ATOMS: atom_id res chain seq x y z
N MET A 1 -7.28 -0.50 -61.18
CA MET A 1 -7.85 0.18 -62.35
C MET A 1 -9.36 0.22 -62.15
N ALA A 2 -9.93 1.42 -62.06
CA ALA A 2 -11.35 1.62 -61.80
C ALA A 2 -12.16 1.21 -63.03
N ILE A 3 -12.85 0.07 -62.95
CA ILE A 3 -13.96 -0.23 -63.83
C ILE A 3 -15.13 0.53 -63.21
N ALA A 4 -15.36 1.77 -63.67
CA ALA A 4 -16.59 2.47 -63.36
C ALA A 4 -17.76 1.56 -63.74
N SER A 5 -18.58 1.22 -62.76
CA SER A 5 -19.77 0.39 -62.91
C SER A 5 -20.68 1.01 -63.98
N LEU A 6 -20.67 0.47 -65.19
CA LEU A 6 -21.70 0.71 -66.20
C LEU A 6 -23.00 0.04 -65.70
N SER A 7 -23.68 0.67 -64.74
CA SER A 7 -24.95 0.18 -64.21
C SER A 7 -26.02 0.29 -65.30
N GLY A 8 -26.63 -0.84 -65.66
CA GLY A 8 -27.90 -0.91 -66.37
C GLY A 8 -27.93 -0.35 -67.80
N ILE A 9 -26.79 -0.04 -68.44
CA ILE A 9 -26.77 0.60 -69.76
C ILE A 9 -27.39 -0.31 -70.83
N ASN A 10 -27.19 -1.63 -70.76
CA ASN A 10 -27.75 -2.56 -71.75
C ASN A 10 -29.03 -3.26 -71.26
N SER A 11 -29.15 -3.50 -69.95
CA SER A 11 -30.27 -4.27 -69.38
C SER A 11 -31.43 -3.44 -68.81
N GLY A 12 -31.20 -2.18 -68.45
CA GLY A 12 -32.16 -1.35 -67.72
C GLY A 12 -32.33 -1.74 -66.23
N LEU A 13 -31.49 -2.63 -65.69
CA LEU A 13 -31.53 -3.05 -64.29
C LEU A 13 -30.60 -2.20 -63.41
N ASP A 14 -31.06 -1.85 -62.20
CA ASP A 14 -30.20 -1.25 -61.17
C ASP A 14 -29.34 -2.33 -60.50
N SER A 15 -28.33 -2.78 -61.25
CA SER A 15 -27.38 -3.80 -60.80
C SER A 15 -26.64 -3.40 -59.52
N SER A 16 -26.27 -2.12 -59.38
CA SER A 16 -25.62 -1.61 -58.17
C SER A 16 -26.53 -1.68 -56.95
N GLY A 17 -27.80 -1.26 -57.06
CA GLY A 17 -28.77 -1.36 -55.97
C GLY A 17 -29.06 -2.81 -55.56
N ILE A 18 -29.14 -3.74 -56.52
CA ILE A 18 -29.34 -5.16 -56.23
C ILE A 18 -28.13 -5.75 -55.50
N VAL A 19 -26.90 -5.47 -55.96
CA VAL A 19 -25.67 -5.92 -55.30
C VAL A 19 -25.62 -5.40 -53.87
N ASN A 20 -25.85 -4.09 -53.66
CA ASN A 20 -25.83 -3.50 -52.33
C ASN A 20 -26.86 -4.13 -51.38
N ASN A 21 -28.09 -4.37 -51.88
CA ASN A 21 -29.14 -5.01 -51.07
C ASN A 21 -28.80 -6.47 -50.71
N LEU A 22 -28.19 -7.21 -51.63
CA LEU A 22 -27.75 -8.60 -51.37
C LEU A 22 -26.58 -8.65 -50.39
N VAL A 23 -25.61 -7.75 -50.53
CA VAL A 23 -24.48 -7.63 -49.60
C VAL A 23 -24.99 -7.23 -48.21
N ALA A 24 -25.89 -6.26 -48.11
CA ALA A 24 -26.48 -5.85 -46.82
C ALA A 24 -27.26 -6.99 -46.15
N LEU A 25 -27.96 -7.83 -46.92
CA LEU A 25 -28.64 -9.00 -46.37
C LEU A 25 -27.64 -10.04 -45.86
N GLU A 26 -26.57 -10.29 -46.61
CA GLU A 26 -25.49 -11.22 -46.26
C GLU A 26 -24.64 -10.71 -45.08
N ALA A 27 -24.63 -9.40 -44.80
CA ALA A 27 -23.93 -8.79 -43.67
C ALA A 27 -24.65 -8.95 -42.32
N ARG A 28 -25.96 -9.29 -42.29
CA ARG A 28 -26.74 -9.39 -41.03
C ARG A 28 -26.12 -10.27 -39.94
N PRO A 29 -25.48 -11.43 -40.23
CA PRO A 29 -24.80 -12.22 -39.20
C PRO A 29 -23.62 -11.47 -38.57
N ILE A 30 -22.91 -10.65 -39.35
CA ILE A 30 -21.80 -9.81 -38.87
C ILE A 30 -22.33 -8.77 -37.89
N ASP A 31 -23.44 -8.10 -38.21
CA ASP A 31 -24.07 -7.12 -37.30
C ASP A 31 -24.43 -7.72 -35.94
N VAL A 32 -24.88 -8.98 -35.93
CA VAL A 32 -25.18 -9.73 -34.68
C VAL A 32 -23.88 -9.98 -33.90
N LEU A 33 -22.80 -10.40 -34.56
CA LEU A 33 -21.51 -10.62 -33.91
C LEU A 33 -20.91 -9.33 -33.37
N ILE A 34 -21.01 -8.22 -34.11
CA ILE A 34 -20.59 -6.90 -33.65
C ILE A 34 -21.38 -6.50 -32.40
N SER A 35 -22.72 -6.69 -32.42
CA SER A 35 -23.56 -6.40 -31.24
C SER A 35 -23.19 -7.25 -30.02
N GLN A 36 -22.83 -8.53 -30.24
CA GLN A 36 -22.33 -9.41 -29.19
C GLN A 36 -20.97 -8.92 -28.67
N GLN A 37 -20.05 -8.55 -29.57
CA GLN A 37 -18.73 -8.04 -29.20
C GLN A 37 -18.84 -6.77 -28.35
N GLU A 38 -19.72 -5.83 -28.71
CA GLU A 38 -19.96 -4.62 -27.91
C GLU A 38 -20.50 -4.96 -26.51
N THR A 39 -21.39 -5.95 -26.41
CA THR A 39 -21.89 -6.42 -25.10
C THR A 39 -20.77 -7.01 -24.24
N GLU A 40 -19.85 -7.78 -24.83
CA GLU A 40 -18.70 -8.32 -24.10
C GLU A 40 -17.68 -7.23 -23.72
N LYS A 41 -17.47 -6.22 -24.57
CA LYS A 41 -16.64 -5.04 -24.23
C LYS A 41 -17.23 -4.26 -23.06
N ASP A 42 -18.55 -4.07 -23.00
CA ASP A 42 -19.22 -3.43 -21.87
C ASP A 42 -19.01 -4.23 -20.57
N LYS A 43 -19.09 -5.57 -20.63
CA LYS A 43 -18.79 -6.43 -19.47
C LYS A 43 -17.33 -6.34 -19.06
N LEU A 44 -16.40 -6.32 -20.01
CA LEU A 44 -14.97 -6.17 -19.72
C LEU A 44 -14.71 -4.86 -18.98
N ALA A 45 -15.27 -3.75 -19.47
CA ALA A 45 -15.15 -2.45 -18.83
C ALA A 45 -15.74 -2.47 -17.40
N ALA A 46 -16.89 -3.12 -17.21
CA ALA A 46 -17.50 -3.26 -15.88
C ALA A 46 -16.63 -4.12 -14.93
N PHE A 47 -16.06 -5.23 -15.39
CA PHE A 47 -15.16 -6.03 -14.55
C PHE A 47 -13.85 -5.30 -14.21
N GLN A 48 -13.30 -4.53 -15.14
CA GLN A 48 -12.11 -3.70 -14.89
C GLN A 48 -12.39 -2.57 -13.88
N ASP A 49 -13.55 -1.91 -13.97
CA ASP A 49 -13.96 -0.92 -12.96
C ASP A 49 -14.19 -1.58 -11.60
N LEU A 50 -14.86 -2.74 -11.57
CA LEU A 50 -15.01 -3.53 -10.34
C LEU A 50 -13.65 -3.87 -9.72
N GLN A 51 -12.69 -4.33 -10.52
CA GLN A 51 -11.35 -4.66 -10.06
C GLN A 51 -10.66 -3.42 -9.44
N SER A 52 -10.73 -2.26 -10.10
CA SER A 52 -10.17 -1.00 -9.60
C SER A 52 -10.78 -0.59 -8.26
N ARG A 53 -12.12 -0.65 -8.15
CA ARG A 53 -12.86 -0.35 -6.91
C ARG A 53 -12.51 -1.32 -5.79
N LEU A 54 -12.36 -2.62 -6.09
CA LEU A 54 -11.93 -3.62 -5.13
C LEU A 54 -10.51 -3.37 -4.61
N GLN A 55 -9.57 -2.98 -5.47
CA GLN A 55 -8.20 -2.63 -5.05
C GLN A 55 -8.18 -1.37 -4.16
N THR A 56 -9.01 -0.38 -4.50
CA THR A 56 -9.17 0.84 -3.70
C THR A 56 -9.74 0.51 -2.32
N PHE A 57 -10.84 -0.25 -2.26
CA PHE A 57 -11.43 -0.67 -0.99
C PHE A 57 -10.50 -1.57 -0.19
N LYS A 58 -9.80 -2.50 -0.83
CA LYS A 58 -8.75 -3.33 -0.20
C LYS A 58 -7.66 -2.48 0.43
N SER A 59 -7.25 -1.39 -0.20
CA SER A 59 -6.26 -0.46 0.36
C SER A 59 -6.77 0.18 1.65
N VAL A 60 -8.03 0.63 1.66
CA VAL A 60 -8.70 1.16 2.87
C VAL A 60 -8.77 0.09 3.97
N VAL A 61 -9.24 -1.11 3.64
CA VAL A 61 -9.35 -2.24 4.57
C VAL A 61 -7.98 -2.59 5.19
N ASN A 62 -6.91 -2.55 4.41
CA ASN A 62 -5.56 -2.81 4.90
C ASN A 62 -5.06 -1.79 5.92
N THR A 63 -5.66 -0.59 5.99
CA THR A 63 -5.33 0.41 7.02
C THR A 63 -5.90 0.07 8.39
N ILE A 64 -6.80 -0.92 8.49
CA ILE A 64 -7.52 -1.26 9.73
C ILE A 64 -7.57 -2.77 10.03
N ASN A 65 -7.04 -3.63 9.18
CA ASN A 65 -7.16 -5.10 9.33
C ASN A 65 -6.26 -5.72 10.42
N THR A 66 -5.35 -4.95 11.02
CA THR A 66 -4.54 -5.37 12.16
C THR A 66 -4.66 -4.37 13.31
N GLU A 67 -4.52 -4.84 14.54
CA GLU A 67 -4.67 -3.99 15.73
C GLU A 67 -3.74 -2.77 15.70
N SER A 68 -2.47 -2.96 15.35
CA SER A 68 -1.50 -1.86 15.25
C SER A 68 -1.81 -0.86 14.13
N ARG A 69 -2.57 -1.25 13.10
CA ARG A 69 -3.00 -0.32 12.04
C ARG A 69 -4.32 0.36 12.40
N PHE A 70 -5.22 -0.34 13.08
CA PHE A 70 -6.50 0.20 13.55
C PHE A 70 -6.30 1.25 14.65
N LEU A 71 -5.62 0.86 15.73
CA LEU A 71 -5.40 1.72 16.88
C LEU A 71 -4.59 2.95 16.49
N SER A 72 -4.77 4.00 17.26
CA SER A 72 -4.01 5.23 17.14
C SER A 72 -3.89 5.84 18.53
N SER A 73 -2.69 6.28 18.86
CA SER A 73 -2.41 7.03 20.07
C SER A 73 -2.00 8.45 19.68
N GLN A 74 -2.20 9.39 20.59
CA GLN A 74 -1.66 10.74 20.50
C GLN A 74 -0.95 11.08 21.80
N GLY A 75 0.09 11.90 21.68
CA GLY A 75 0.77 12.51 22.81
C GLY A 75 0.59 14.01 22.76
N GLU A 76 0.20 14.61 23.89
CA GLU A 76 0.09 16.05 24.05
C GLU A 76 0.96 16.50 25.22
N PHE A 77 1.72 17.56 25.01
CA PHE A 77 2.47 18.21 26.08
C PHE A 77 1.75 19.49 26.52
N SER A 78 1.54 19.63 27.82
CA SER A 78 1.03 20.85 28.44
C SER A 78 2.13 21.49 29.28
N ASN A 79 2.62 22.65 28.85
CA ASN A 79 3.63 23.41 29.60
C ASN A 79 3.02 23.92 30.92
N SER A 80 3.74 23.75 32.02
CA SER A 80 3.32 24.27 33.33
C SER A 80 3.50 25.78 33.47
N ASP A 81 4.32 26.41 32.61
CA ASP A 81 4.45 27.86 32.53
C ASP A 81 3.54 28.43 31.43
N PRO A 82 2.37 29.00 31.77
CA PRO A 82 1.44 29.54 30.78
C PRO A 82 1.95 30.82 30.10
N SER A 83 3.04 31.42 30.60
CA SER A 83 3.67 32.61 30.00
C SER A 83 4.74 32.26 28.96
N SER A 84 5.18 30.99 28.93
CA SER A 84 6.16 30.48 27.99
C SER A 84 5.46 29.83 26.79
N ASN A 85 5.68 30.39 25.60
CA ASN A 85 5.32 29.74 24.34
C ASN A 85 6.39 28.74 23.87
N ASN A 86 7.41 28.47 24.69
CA ASN A 86 8.48 27.57 24.34
C ASN A 86 8.00 26.12 24.46
N THR A 87 8.16 25.37 23.38
CA THR A 87 7.93 23.93 23.41
C THR A 87 9.10 23.29 24.16
N VAL A 88 8.80 22.65 25.30
CA VAL A 88 9.81 21.92 26.08
C VAL A 88 10.13 20.58 25.41
N VAL A 89 9.09 19.92 24.91
CA VAL A 89 9.19 18.60 24.29
C VAL A 89 8.11 18.44 23.22
N ASP A 90 8.48 17.80 22.12
CA ASP A 90 7.52 17.20 21.18
C ASP A 90 7.35 15.70 21.49
N ILE A 91 6.12 15.22 21.39
CA ILE A 91 5.80 13.81 21.63
C ILE A 91 5.34 13.19 20.32
N THR A 92 5.96 12.08 19.96
CA THR A 92 5.46 11.20 18.90
C THR A 92 5.13 9.85 19.52
N THR A 93 4.05 9.23 19.06
CA THR A 93 3.52 7.98 19.62
C THR A 93 3.38 6.94 18.52
N ALA A 94 3.80 5.71 18.82
CA ALA A 94 3.36 4.54 18.08
C ALA A 94 1.85 4.35 18.27
N ASN A 95 1.21 3.62 17.34
CA ASN A 95 -0.24 3.39 17.35
C ASN A 95 -0.75 2.60 18.56
N THR A 96 0.14 1.92 19.28
CA THR A 96 -0.15 1.11 20.47
C THR A 96 0.61 1.64 21.69
N ALA A 97 0.86 2.95 21.75
CA ALA A 97 1.51 3.57 22.90
C ALA A 97 0.67 3.37 24.16
N THR A 98 1.33 3.23 25.30
CA THR A 98 0.63 3.07 26.58
C THR A 98 0.02 4.39 27.00
N SER A 99 -1.30 4.44 27.12
CA SER A 99 -2.02 5.62 27.60
C SER A 99 -1.68 5.91 29.06
N GLY A 100 -1.55 7.19 29.40
CA GLY A 100 -1.22 7.65 30.73
C GLY A 100 -0.90 9.13 30.78
N THR A 101 -0.93 9.68 31.99
CA THR A 101 -0.51 11.05 32.26
C THR A 101 0.75 11.01 33.11
N PHE A 102 1.78 11.72 32.67
CA PHE A 102 3.10 11.73 33.30
C PHE A 102 3.53 13.17 33.54
N SER A 103 4.05 13.46 34.73
CA SER A 103 4.75 14.72 35.00
C SER A 103 6.15 14.66 34.38
N LEU A 104 6.55 15.73 33.68
CA LEU A 104 7.87 15.87 33.05
C LEU A 104 8.57 17.11 33.56
N THR A 105 9.85 16.97 33.91
CA THR A 105 10.79 18.08 34.12
C THR A 105 12.04 17.82 33.29
N VAL A 106 12.40 18.76 32.42
CA VAL A 106 13.65 18.74 31.65
C VAL A 106 14.60 19.75 32.30
N ASN A 107 15.62 19.23 32.99
CA ASN A 107 16.62 20.04 33.68
C ASN A 107 17.74 20.48 32.75
N GLN A 108 18.10 19.63 31.79
CA GLN A 108 19.23 19.84 30.90
C GLN A 108 19.03 19.11 29.58
N LEU A 109 19.48 19.72 28.48
CA LEU A 109 19.55 19.06 27.17
C LEU A 109 20.91 18.40 26.95
N ALA A 110 20.89 17.30 26.19
CA ALA A 110 22.10 16.68 25.68
C ALA A 110 22.80 17.63 24.71
N ARG A 111 24.12 17.73 24.84
CA ARG A 111 24.97 18.56 23.99
C ARG A 111 26.17 17.76 23.50
N GLU A 112 26.65 18.13 22.32
CA GLU A 112 27.88 17.65 21.70
C GLU A 112 29.09 18.49 22.16
N THR A 113 30.29 17.94 22.01
CA THR A 113 31.51 18.73 22.22
C THR A 113 31.71 19.72 21.08
N LYS A 114 32.12 20.95 21.38
CA LYS A 114 32.69 21.90 20.42
C LYS A 114 34.08 22.34 20.84
N ILE A 115 34.99 22.28 19.88
CA ILE A 115 36.39 22.66 20.04
C ILE A 115 36.72 23.67 18.94
N ILE A 116 37.35 24.77 19.31
CA ILE A 116 37.77 25.81 18.38
C ILE A 116 39.29 25.91 18.35
N SER A 117 39.89 26.05 17.17
CA SER A 117 41.31 26.35 17.06
C SER A 117 41.60 27.82 17.38
N GLN A 118 42.89 28.14 17.49
CA GLN A 118 43.39 29.50 17.31
C GLN A 118 42.97 30.10 15.95
N GLY A 119 43.17 31.42 15.81
CA GLY A 119 42.83 32.16 14.60
C GLY A 119 43.90 32.04 13.53
N PHE A 120 43.48 32.08 12.27
CA PHE A 120 44.32 32.07 11.09
C PHE A 120 43.93 33.23 10.15
N ALA A 121 44.91 33.76 9.42
CA ALA A 121 44.68 34.86 8.47
C ALA A 121 43.78 34.42 7.30
N THR A 122 44.04 33.23 6.75
CA THR A 122 43.27 32.64 5.64
C THR A 122 43.09 31.13 5.80
N THR A 123 42.18 30.53 5.02
CA THR A 123 42.00 29.07 4.97
C THR A 123 43.21 28.32 4.39
N THR A 124 44.07 29.01 3.63
CA THR A 124 45.30 28.48 3.04
C THR A 124 46.53 28.74 3.92
N SER A 125 46.36 29.30 5.12
CA SER A 125 47.48 29.48 6.05
C SER A 125 48.13 28.14 6.32
N GLU A 126 49.45 28.08 6.21
CA GLU A 126 50.20 26.87 6.46
C GLU A 126 50.13 26.51 7.95
N ILE A 127 49.97 25.21 8.22
CA ILE A 127 50.04 24.64 9.56
C ILE A 127 51.23 23.68 9.63
N THR A 128 51.82 23.55 10.81
CA THR A 128 52.95 22.65 11.00
C THR A 128 52.55 21.20 10.77
N SER A 129 53.39 20.46 10.03
CA SER A 129 53.23 19.03 9.84
C SER A 129 53.35 18.24 11.15
N GLY A 130 52.66 17.11 11.23
CA GLY A 130 52.71 16.16 12.33
C GLY A 130 51.39 15.41 12.48
N ARG A 131 51.05 14.96 13.68
CA ARG A 131 49.90 14.07 13.90
C ARG A 131 48.89 14.66 14.88
N VAL A 132 47.64 14.76 14.41
CA VAL A 132 46.47 15.08 15.23
C VAL A 132 45.81 13.78 15.66
N GLU A 133 45.49 13.67 16.94
CA GLU A 133 44.82 12.53 17.54
C GLU A 133 43.44 12.98 18.04
N ILE A 134 42.39 12.40 17.45
CA ILE A 134 41.00 12.67 17.82
C ILE A 134 40.43 11.44 18.51
N TYR A 135 40.08 11.57 19.77
CA TYR A 135 39.26 10.59 20.46
C TYR A 135 37.81 11.07 20.46
N ASP A 136 36.89 10.26 19.90
CA ASP A 136 35.48 10.64 19.71
C ASP A 136 34.52 10.04 20.76
N GLY A 137 35.07 9.59 21.89
CA GLY A 137 34.32 8.88 22.94
C GLY A 137 34.32 7.35 22.77
N THR A 138 34.56 6.86 21.54
CA THR A 138 34.57 5.41 21.25
C THR A 138 35.87 4.90 20.68
N LYS A 139 36.52 5.70 19.82
CA LYS A 139 37.77 5.32 19.16
C LYS A 139 38.70 6.52 19.05
N THR A 140 39.99 6.20 19.02
CA THR A 140 41.04 7.15 18.64
C THR A 140 41.30 7.07 17.15
N THR A 141 41.28 8.21 16.47
CA THR A 141 41.60 8.37 15.05
C THR A 141 42.82 9.27 14.91
N PHE A 142 43.79 8.83 14.12
CA PHE A 142 45.01 9.58 13.86
C PHE A 142 44.93 10.23 12.48
N ILE A 143 45.28 11.50 12.41
CA ILE A 143 45.32 12.29 11.18
C ILE A 143 46.74 12.79 11.00
N ASP A 144 47.38 12.34 9.93
CA ASP A 144 48.72 12.79 9.55
C ASP A 144 48.63 14.04 8.67
N ILE A 145 49.37 15.06 9.07
CA ILE A 145 49.52 16.34 8.37
C ILE A 145 50.93 16.39 7.79
N ASP A 146 51.02 16.41 6.47
CA ASP A 146 52.25 16.47 5.69
C ASP A 146 52.15 17.55 4.59
N SER A 147 53.15 17.64 3.71
CA SER A 147 53.19 18.65 2.64
C SER A 147 52.01 18.59 1.65
N SER A 148 51.20 17.52 1.66
CA SER A 148 50.01 17.39 0.80
C SER A 148 48.75 18.03 1.40
N ASN A 149 48.71 18.27 2.72
CA ASN A 149 47.52 18.75 3.44
C ASN A 149 47.84 19.73 4.59
N ASN A 150 49.05 20.31 4.63
CA ASN A 150 49.54 21.26 5.65
C ASN A 150 48.94 22.68 5.59
N THR A 151 47.65 22.79 5.29
CA THR A 151 46.91 24.07 5.36
C THR A 151 45.71 23.93 6.30
N VAL A 152 45.12 25.04 6.76
CA VAL A 152 43.90 25.00 7.60
C VAL A 152 42.76 24.26 6.89
N ASP A 153 42.59 24.46 5.58
CA ASP A 153 41.61 23.71 4.78
C ASP A 153 42.00 22.25 4.57
N GLY A 154 43.29 21.97 4.39
CA GLY A 154 43.81 20.60 4.35
C GLY A 154 43.51 19.82 5.62
N LEU A 155 43.72 20.42 6.80
CA LEU A 155 43.34 19.83 8.09
C LEU A 155 41.83 19.65 8.23
N ARG A 156 41.03 20.65 7.85
CA ARG A 156 39.56 20.54 7.86
C ARG A 156 39.08 19.36 7.03
N LEU A 157 39.60 19.22 5.81
CA LEU A 157 39.27 18.11 4.91
C LEU A 157 39.76 16.77 5.48
N ALA A 158 40.97 16.72 6.04
CA ALA A 158 41.52 15.52 6.64
C ALA A 158 40.68 15.04 7.84
N ILE A 159 40.19 15.97 8.69
CA ILE A 159 39.28 15.66 9.80
C ILE A 159 37.96 15.09 9.28
N ASN A 160 37.31 15.77 8.33
CA ASN A 160 36.02 15.32 7.79
C ASN A 160 36.13 13.97 7.05
N ASN A 161 37.29 13.67 6.47
CA ASN A 161 37.54 12.41 5.77
C ASN A 161 38.14 11.31 6.65
N SER A 162 38.42 11.59 7.92
CA SER A 162 39.07 10.64 8.84
C SER A 162 38.16 9.48 9.29
N GLY A 163 36.85 9.64 9.12
CA GLY A 163 35.84 8.69 9.61
C GLY A 163 35.66 8.72 11.14
N ALA A 164 36.25 9.69 11.85
CA ALA A 164 35.92 9.99 13.25
C ALA A 164 34.51 10.61 13.35
N ASN A 165 33.84 10.46 14.49
CA ASN A 165 32.50 11.04 14.73
C ASN A 165 32.55 12.55 15.02
N VAL A 166 33.24 13.31 14.15
CA VAL A 166 33.42 14.77 14.25
C VAL A 166 33.19 15.42 12.90
N SER A 167 32.80 16.70 12.91
CA SER A 167 32.68 17.55 11.73
C SER A 167 33.50 18.82 11.95
N ALA A 168 34.35 19.15 10.98
CA ALA A 168 35.18 20.35 10.98
C ALA A 168 34.66 21.38 9.96
N SER A 169 34.46 22.61 10.41
CA SER A 169 34.01 23.75 9.60
C SER A 169 34.79 25.01 9.95
N PHE A 170 34.67 26.04 9.11
CA PHE A 170 35.25 27.35 9.41
C PHE A 170 34.25 28.22 10.14
N LEU A 171 34.73 28.95 11.14
CA LEU A 171 34.03 30.04 11.79
C LEU A 171 34.84 31.32 11.55
N ASN A 172 34.21 32.36 11.01
CA ASN A 172 34.83 33.67 10.89
C ASN A 172 34.40 34.53 12.09
N ASP A 173 35.34 34.87 12.97
CA ASP A 173 35.08 35.66 14.18
C ASP A 173 35.25 37.18 13.99
N GLY A 174 35.71 37.61 12.81
CA GLY A 174 35.91 39.02 12.46
C GLY A 174 37.20 39.65 13.01
N ASP A 175 38.14 38.87 13.54
CA ASP A 175 39.45 39.41 13.95
C ASP A 175 40.20 40.07 12.77
N PRO A 176 40.79 41.27 12.94
CA PRO A 176 41.39 42.02 11.84
C PRO A 176 42.62 41.37 11.21
N ASN A 177 43.30 40.45 11.92
CA ASN A 177 44.53 39.80 11.45
C ASN A 177 44.39 38.29 11.28
N SER A 178 43.49 37.65 12.03
CA SER A 178 43.32 36.19 12.06
C SER A 178 41.85 35.76 12.22
N PRO A 179 40.97 36.13 11.27
CA PRO A 179 39.53 35.95 11.40
C PRO A 179 39.06 34.50 11.31
N ILE A 180 39.86 33.59 10.74
CA ILE A 180 39.42 32.22 10.44
C ILE A 180 39.75 31.29 11.60
N ARG A 181 38.74 30.65 12.17
CA ARG A 181 38.86 29.60 13.19
C ARG A 181 38.39 28.27 12.62
N LEU A 182 39.04 27.18 12.98
CA LEU A 182 38.54 25.82 12.72
C LEU A 182 37.65 25.40 13.88
N LEU A 183 36.36 25.24 13.63
CA LEU A 183 35.38 24.70 14.56
C LEU A 183 35.24 23.20 14.32
N ILE A 184 35.49 22.40 15.34
CA ILE A 184 35.32 20.95 15.32
C ILE A 184 34.19 20.61 16.30
N SER A 185 33.12 20.01 15.77
CA SER A 185 31.95 19.60 16.54
C SER A 185 31.81 18.09 16.53
N GLY A 186 31.48 17.48 17.66
CA GLY A 186 31.06 16.07 17.69
C GLY A 186 29.76 15.87 16.90
N THR A 187 29.60 14.72 16.27
CA THR A 187 28.35 14.39 15.54
C THR A 187 27.28 13.79 16.44
N LYS A 188 27.63 13.49 17.70
CA LYS A 188 26.73 12.93 18.72
C LYS A 188 26.80 13.76 19.99
N THR A 189 25.66 13.84 20.69
CA THR A 189 25.54 14.45 22.02
C THR A 189 25.83 13.43 23.12
N GLY A 190 25.94 13.87 24.36
CA GLY A 190 26.08 12.98 25.53
C GLY A 190 27.53 12.81 25.99
N GLU A 191 27.71 12.64 27.29
CA GLU A 191 29.03 12.61 27.95
C GLU A 191 29.93 11.49 27.41
N ASP A 192 29.36 10.31 27.13
CA ASP A 192 30.10 9.18 26.53
C ASP A 192 30.63 9.47 25.11
N ASN A 193 30.07 10.47 24.42
CA ASN A 193 30.50 10.90 23.09
C ASN A 193 31.39 12.16 23.15
N ALA A 194 32.00 12.43 24.30
CA ALA A 194 32.92 13.55 24.45
C ALA A 194 34.11 13.42 23.50
N VAL A 195 34.29 14.45 22.67
CA VAL A 195 35.43 14.55 21.76
C VAL A 195 36.60 15.18 22.50
N THR A 196 37.79 14.60 22.38
CA THR A 196 39.04 15.26 22.76
C THR A 196 39.96 15.27 21.56
N ILE A 197 40.67 16.39 21.41
CA ILE A 197 41.69 16.54 20.40
C ILE A 197 42.98 16.76 21.14
N SER A 198 43.89 15.82 20.95
CA SER A 198 45.27 16.00 21.34
C SER A 198 46.14 16.04 20.10
N HIS A 199 47.32 16.59 20.25
CA HIS A 199 48.26 16.63 19.16
C HIS A 199 49.62 16.23 19.68
N LYS A 200 50.35 15.49 18.85
CA LYS A 200 51.76 15.21 19.07
C LYS A 200 52.49 15.73 17.84
N PHE A 201 52.92 16.97 17.91
CA PHE A 201 53.80 17.54 16.91
C PHE A 201 55.24 17.33 17.36
N GLY A 202 55.71 16.11 17.12
CA GLY A 202 57.11 15.74 17.27
C GLY A 202 57.76 15.79 15.90
N SER A 203 58.75 16.67 15.76
CA SER A 203 59.61 16.80 14.60
C SER A 203 60.09 15.43 14.09
N ILE A 204 60.05 15.20 12.77
CA ILE A 204 61.00 14.28 12.14
C ILE A 204 62.38 14.98 12.26
N GLY A 205 62.97 14.99 13.47
CA GLY A 205 64.28 15.63 13.71
C GLY A 205 64.48 16.56 14.92
N GLY A 206 63.64 16.51 15.98
CA GLY A 206 64.05 16.97 17.32
C GLY A 206 64.09 18.47 17.65
N ASP A 207 63.02 19.22 17.41
CA ASP A 207 62.68 20.41 18.22
C ASP A 207 61.16 20.45 18.48
N GLU A 208 60.78 20.81 19.70
CA GLU A 208 59.40 20.83 20.20
C GLU A 208 58.74 22.16 19.76
N ILE A 209 57.92 22.11 18.70
CA ILE A 209 57.15 23.26 18.22
C ILE A 209 55.74 23.16 18.80
N VAL A 210 55.40 24.13 19.66
CA VAL A 210 54.05 24.32 20.20
C VAL A 210 53.12 24.76 19.07
N LEU A 211 52.00 24.06 18.93
CA LEU A 211 51.06 24.17 17.82
C LEU A 211 49.65 24.54 18.28
N THR A 212 48.93 25.18 17.36
CA THR A 212 47.46 25.30 17.28
C THR A 212 46.73 24.99 18.57
N ASP A 213 46.52 26.02 19.39
CA ASP A 213 45.73 25.88 20.61
C ASP A 213 44.29 25.53 20.23
N PHE A 214 43.85 24.34 20.66
CA PHE A 214 42.46 23.94 20.59
C PHE A 214 41.81 24.19 21.94
N THR A 215 40.80 25.04 21.97
CA THR A 215 40.03 25.35 23.17
C THR A 215 38.65 24.71 23.07
N GLN A 216 38.28 23.92 24.06
CA GLN A 216 36.92 23.40 24.17
C GLN A 216 35.98 24.52 24.62
N THR A 217 35.01 24.88 23.78
CA THR A 217 34.00 25.92 24.06
C THR A 217 32.68 25.34 24.56
N GLN A 218 32.42 24.06 24.28
CA GLN A 218 31.24 23.34 24.74
C GLN A 218 31.65 21.92 25.09
N SER A 219 31.31 21.47 26.31
CA SER A 219 31.47 20.07 26.71
C SER A 219 30.28 19.26 26.25
N ALA A 220 30.52 18.00 25.86
CA ALA A 220 29.42 17.06 25.71
C ALA A 220 28.80 16.76 27.07
N GLN A 221 27.48 16.62 27.10
CA GLN A 221 26.74 16.30 28.32
C GLN A 221 25.45 15.56 27.96
N ASN A 222 24.91 14.79 28.89
CA ASN A 222 23.64 14.09 28.75
C ASN A 222 22.44 15.05 28.94
N ALA A 223 21.31 14.66 28.37
CA ALA A 223 20.00 15.19 28.73
C ALA A 223 19.61 14.64 30.10
N GLU A 224 19.17 15.51 30.99
CA GLU A 224 18.70 15.16 32.33
C GLU A 224 17.23 15.55 32.45
N LEU A 225 16.38 14.55 32.67
CA LEU A 225 14.95 14.72 32.84
C LEU A 225 14.41 13.90 34.01
N VAL A 226 13.26 14.31 34.53
CA VAL A 226 12.54 13.61 35.59
C VAL A 226 11.13 13.32 35.08
N ILE A 227 10.73 12.06 35.11
CA ILE A 227 9.37 11.62 34.78
C ILE A 227 8.75 10.96 36.01
N ASP A 228 7.65 11.52 36.53
CA ASP A 228 6.99 11.05 37.75
C ASP A 228 7.93 10.82 38.95
N GLY A 229 8.90 11.73 39.10
CA GLY A 229 9.90 11.67 40.16
C GLY A 229 11.09 10.74 39.89
N VAL A 230 11.10 10.00 38.78
CA VAL A 230 12.21 9.15 38.36
C VAL A 230 13.20 9.96 37.53
N SER A 231 14.42 10.13 38.03
CA SER A 231 15.52 10.78 37.30
C SER A 231 16.06 9.89 36.18
N ILE A 232 16.22 10.46 35.00
CA ILE A 232 16.63 9.78 33.78
C ILE A 232 17.73 10.62 33.10
N SER A 233 18.84 9.96 32.78
CA SER A 233 19.95 10.52 31.99
C SER A 233 20.01 9.84 30.63
N LYS A 234 20.06 10.62 29.54
CA LYS A 234 20.14 10.12 28.16
C LYS A 234 21.22 10.85 27.37
N ASN A 235 21.94 10.13 26.53
CA ASN A 235 22.97 10.71 25.67
C ASN A 235 22.40 11.54 24.49
N SER A 236 21.08 11.53 24.27
CA SER A 236 20.40 12.19 23.15
C SER A 236 19.19 12.98 23.61
N ASN A 237 18.84 14.04 22.87
CA ASN A 237 17.58 14.76 23.03
C ASN A 237 16.39 14.02 22.40
N LEU A 238 16.63 12.90 21.72
CA LEU A 238 15.58 12.00 21.24
C LEU A 238 15.52 10.77 22.16
N VAL A 239 14.47 10.69 22.98
CA VAL A 239 14.31 9.68 24.03
C VAL A 239 13.14 8.77 23.68
N ASN A 240 13.39 7.50 23.37
CA ASN A 240 12.39 6.57 22.82
C ASN A 240 12.18 5.28 23.62
N ASP A 241 12.83 5.17 24.78
CA ASP A 241 12.91 3.94 25.58
C ASP A 241 12.47 4.14 27.04
N VAL A 242 11.85 5.27 27.34
CA VAL A 242 11.37 5.58 28.70
C VAL A 242 9.90 5.24 28.88
N ILE A 243 9.04 5.70 27.96
CA ILE A 243 7.62 5.39 27.96
C ILE A 243 7.32 4.52 26.73
N THR A 244 6.81 3.32 26.95
CA THR A 244 6.58 2.31 25.92
C THR A 244 5.76 2.85 24.75
N GLY A 245 6.34 2.78 23.55
CA GLY A 245 5.70 3.20 22.31
C GLY A 245 5.67 4.73 22.12
N THR A 246 6.50 5.49 22.82
CA THR A 246 6.60 6.93 22.64
C THR A 246 8.03 7.36 22.35
N THR A 247 8.17 8.51 21.69
CA THR A 247 9.45 9.17 21.48
C THR A 247 9.30 10.64 21.84
N LEU A 248 10.09 11.07 22.81
CA LEU A 248 10.17 12.43 23.31
C LEU A 248 11.34 13.13 22.62
N SER A 249 11.06 14.23 21.94
CA SER A 249 12.08 15.10 21.33
C SER A 249 12.22 16.35 22.20
N LEU A 250 13.25 16.38 23.03
CA LEU A 250 13.52 17.47 23.96
C LEU A 250 14.03 18.69 23.20
N GLN A 251 13.38 19.84 23.41
CA GLN A 251 13.70 21.09 22.69
C GLN A 251 14.26 22.17 23.61
N SER A 252 13.81 22.20 24.87
CA SER A 252 14.27 23.18 25.86
C SER A 252 14.11 22.65 27.28
N THR A 253 14.71 23.34 28.24
CA THR A 253 14.50 23.05 29.67
C THR A 253 13.16 23.61 30.13
N GLY A 254 12.46 22.90 31.01
CA GLY A 254 11.16 23.33 31.51
C GLY A 254 10.39 22.20 32.18
N THR A 255 9.17 22.49 32.61
CA THR A 255 8.30 21.54 33.31
C THR A 255 6.93 21.49 32.65
N GLY A 256 6.29 20.33 32.66
CA GLY A 256 4.95 20.17 32.11
C GLY A 256 4.36 18.80 32.36
N THR A 257 3.22 18.56 31.75
CA THR A 257 2.52 17.28 31.81
C THR A 257 2.46 16.66 30.41
N LEU A 258 2.83 15.39 30.32
CA LEU A 258 2.65 14.55 29.14
C LEU A 258 1.32 13.82 29.28
N ASN A 259 0.45 13.96 28.29
CA ASN A 259 -0.79 13.20 28.21
C ASN A 259 -0.74 12.30 26.98
N ILE A 260 -0.69 11.00 27.19
CA ILE A 260 -0.74 9.99 26.13
C ILE A 260 -2.11 9.33 26.19
N SER A 261 -2.85 9.39 25.09
CA SER A 261 -4.22 8.90 25.03
C SER A 261 -4.53 8.27 23.68
N THR A 262 -5.66 7.57 23.60
CA THR A 262 -6.19 7.07 22.33
C THR A 262 -6.60 8.25 21.44
N ASN A 263 -6.15 8.28 20.20
CA ASN A 263 -6.59 9.26 19.21
C ASN A 263 -7.93 8.83 18.62
N ILE A 264 -9.00 9.20 19.30
CA ILE A 264 -10.38 8.86 18.93
C ILE A 264 -10.74 9.38 17.54
N ASN A 265 -10.30 10.60 17.20
CA ASN A 265 -10.60 11.22 15.91
C ASN A 265 -9.99 10.41 14.77
N ASN A 266 -8.70 10.05 14.88
CA ASN A 266 -8.03 9.26 13.85
C ASN A 266 -8.67 7.87 13.67
N ILE A 267 -9.06 7.22 14.77
CA ILE A 267 -9.79 5.94 14.69
C ILE A 267 -11.15 6.14 14.03
N SER A 268 -11.90 7.18 14.40
CA SER A 268 -13.20 7.50 13.80
C SER A 268 -13.07 7.79 12.30
N ASP A 269 -12.02 8.49 11.87
CA ASP A 269 -11.77 8.77 10.45
C ASP A 269 -11.44 7.50 9.67
N LYS A 270 -10.64 6.59 10.23
CA LYS A 270 -10.37 5.28 9.62
C LYS A 270 -11.66 4.47 9.43
N VAL A 271 -12.53 4.44 10.44
CA VAL A 271 -13.83 3.75 10.34
C VAL A 271 -14.76 4.43 9.33
N SER A 272 -14.76 5.77 9.26
CA SER A 272 -15.51 6.52 8.23
C SER A 272 -15.04 6.15 6.83
N ASN A 273 -13.73 6.15 6.58
CA ASN A 273 -13.15 5.78 5.29
C ASN A 273 -13.51 4.34 4.91
N PHE A 274 -13.52 3.41 5.87
CA PHE A 274 -13.99 2.04 5.64
C PHE A 274 -15.47 1.99 5.23
N VAL A 275 -16.32 2.76 5.91
CA VAL A 275 -17.75 2.86 5.59
C VAL A 275 -17.96 3.43 4.18
N ASP A 276 -17.24 4.49 3.83
CA ASP A 276 -17.33 5.13 2.52
C ASP A 276 -16.89 4.19 1.40
N GLY A 277 -15.73 3.52 1.57
CA GLY A 277 -15.24 2.55 0.59
C GLY A 277 -16.13 1.31 0.45
N PHE A 278 -16.75 0.84 1.54
CA PHE A 278 -17.72 -0.24 1.49
C PHE A 278 -18.97 0.18 0.70
N ASN A 279 -19.48 1.39 0.97
CA ASN A 279 -20.67 1.92 0.32
C ASN A 279 -20.46 2.16 -1.17
N GLU A 280 -19.32 2.72 -1.57
CA GLU A 280 -18.97 2.91 -2.97
C GLU A 280 -19.00 1.58 -3.74
N LEU A 281 -18.39 0.54 -3.19
CA LEU A 281 -18.37 -0.78 -3.80
C LEU A 281 -19.77 -1.42 -3.81
N MET A 282 -20.54 -1.34 -2.72
CA MET A 282 -21.90 -1.88 -2.67
C MET A 282 -22.85 -1.19 -3.64
N LEU A 283 -22.77 0.13 -3.80
CA LEU A 283 -23.57 0.88 -4.77
C LEU A 283 -23.26 0.43 -6.20
N TYR A 284 -21.98 0.28 -6.52
CA TYR A 284 -21.57 -0.23 -7.82
C TYR A 284 -22.07 -1.66 -8.07
N LEU A 285 -21.93 -2.57 -7.10
CA LEU A 285 -22.46 -3.94 -7.21
C LEU A 285 -23.98 -3.96 -7.40
N ASN A 286 -24.70 -3.09 -6.68
CA ASN A 286 -26.15 -2.95 -6.83
C ASN A 286 -26.54 -2.47 -8.23
N GLU A 287 -25.81 -1.53 -8.80
CA GLU A 287 -26.01 -1.03 -10.17
C GLU A 287 -25.77 -2.14 -11.20
N GLN A 288 -24.64 -2.85 -11.10
CA GLN A 288 -24.26 -3.90 -12.03
C GLN A 288 -25.19 -5.13 -12.00
N LEU A 289 -25.86 -5.36 -10.87
CA LEU A 289 -26.82 -6.45 -10.66
C LEU A 289 -28.28 -6.00 -10.73
N ALA A 290 -28.56 -4.74 -11.06
CA ALA A 290 -29.91 -4.19 -11.04
C ALA A 290 -30.83 -4.85 -12.10
N VAL A 291 -32.13 -4.89 -11.80
CA VAL A 291 -33.18 -5.30 -12.74
C VAL A 291 -34.20 -4.16 -12.83
N ASP A 292 -34.27 -3.52 -13.99
CA ASP A 292 -35.32 -2.55 -14.31
C ASP A 292 -36.47 -3.26 -15.04
N VAL A 293 -37.47 -3.65 -14.25
CA VAL A 293 -38.69 -4.32 -14.74
C VAL A 293 -39.50 -3.41 -15.66
N SER A 294 -39.41 -2.09 -15.49
CA SER A 294 -40.18 -1.12 -16.28
C SER A 294 -39.57 -0.86 -17.66
N ALA A 295 -38.24 -0.81 -17.72
CA ALA A 295 -37.50 -0.66 -18.97
C ALA A 295 -37.20 -2.00 -19.66
N GLY A 296 -37.41 -3.14 -18.98
CA GLY A 296 -37.02 -4.46 -19.47
C GLY A 296 -35.50 -4.60 -19.62
N LYS A 297 -34.73 -3.92 -18.77
CA LYS A 297 -33.26 -3.86 -18.82
C LYS A 297 -32.64 -4.40 -17.54
N THR A 298 -31.42 -4.93 -17.65
CA THR A 298 -30.62 -5.39 -16.51
C THR A 298 -29.30 -4.64 -16.48
N GLY A 299 -28.65 -4.62 -15.31
CA GLY A 299 -27.26 -4.21 -15.20
C GLY A 299 -26.33 -5.11 -16.03
N THR A 300 -25.16 -4.59 -16.38
CA THR A 300 -24.22 -5.23 -17.31
C THR A 300 -23.76 -6.60 -16.83
N LEU A 301 -23.57 -6.77 -15.51
CA LEU A 301 -23.10 -8.03 -14.89
C LEU A 301 -24.24 -8.84 -14.28
N PHE A 302 -25.49 -8.56 -14.63
CA PHE A 302 -26.63 -9.29 -14.11
C PHE A 302 -26.51 -10.79 -14.43
N GLY A 303 -26.74 -11.63 -13.40
CA GLY A 303 -26.62 -13.07 -13.51
C GLY A 303 -25.20 -13.62 -13.36
N ASN A 304 -24.17 -12.76 -13.20
CA ASN A 304 -22.82 -13.24 -12.91
C ASN A 304 -22.70 -13.72 -11.45
N PHE A 305 -22.36 -15.00 -11.27
CA PHE A 305 -22.26 -15.63 -9.95
C PHE A 305 -21.11 -15.09 -9.10
N THR A 306 -19.98 -14.72 -9.73
CA THR A 306 -18.82 -14.16 -9.02
C THR A 306 -19.18 -12.84 -8.35
N VAL A 307 -19.88 -11.95 -9.07
CA VAL A 307 -20.34 -10.65 -8.57
C VAL A 307 -21.43 -10.81 -7.50
N GLN A 308 -22.39 -11.73 -7.69
CA GLN A 308 -23.42 -12.04 -6.70
C GLN A 308 -22.83 -12.61 -5.40
N ASN A 309 -21.86 -13.53 -5.50
CA ASN A 309 -21.17 -14.08 -4.34
C ASN A 309 -20.37 -13.02 -3.60
N LEU A 310 -19.70 -12.11 -4.32
CA LEU A 310 -19.02 -10.97 -3.70
C LEU A 310 -19.99 -10.09 -2.91
N GLN A 311 -21.13 -9.70 -3.49
CA GLN A 311 -22.15 -8.89 -2.81
C GLN A 311 -22.67 -9.61 -1.54
N GLN A 312 -22.92 -10.91 -1.62
CA GLN A 312 -23.37 -11.71 -0.47
C GLN A 312 -22.30 -11.80 0.61
N ASN A 313 -21.03 -12.04 0.24
CA ASN A 313 -19.92 -12.11 1.19
C ASN A 313 -19.67 -10.77 1.89
N MET A 314 -19.77 -9.65 1.16
CA MET A 314 -19.68 -8.31 1.74
C MET A 314 -20.77 -8.08 2.78
N ARG A 315 -22.04 -8.36 2.43
CA ARG A 315 -23.18 -8.21 3.34
C ARG A 315 -23.08 -9.11 4.57
N SER A 316 -22.69 -10.37 4.38
CA SER A 316 -22.51 -11.33 5.47
C SER A 316 -21.39 -10.90 6.41
N SER A 317 -20.29 -10.35 5.89
CA SER A 317 -19.16 -9.91 6.71
C SER A 317 -19.56 -8.81 7.70
N ILE A 318 -20.33 -7.81 7.26
CA ILE A 318 -20.78 -6.71 8.14
C ILE A 318 -21.77 -7.18 9.22
N THR A 319 -22.65 -8.13 8.88
CA THR A 319 -23.76 -8.55 9.76
C THR A 319 -23.40 -9.71 10.68
N SER A 320 -22.26 -10.36 10.45
CA SER A 320 -21.79 -11.50 11.22
C SER A 320 -21.33 -11.11 12.63
N LEU A 321 -21.47 -12.05 13.57
CA LEU A 321 -20.87 -11.94 14.89
C LEU A 321 -19.35 -12.13 14.78
N VAL A 322 -18.58 -11.22 15.36
CA VAL A 322 -17.13 -11.35 15.48
C VAL A 322 -16.80 -12.22 16.69
N SER A 323 -16.30 -13.43 16.43
CA SER A 323 -15.94 -14.40 17.47
C SER A 323 -14.57 -14.09 18.08
N GLY A 324 -14.35 -14.52 19.32
CA GLY A 324 -13.05 -14.41 20.00
C GLY A 324 -12.72 -13.04 20.58
N VAL A 325 -13.65 -12.08 20.54
CA VAL A 325 -13.48 -10.74 21.14
C VAL A 325 -13.54 -10.79 22.67
N SER A 326 -12.77 -9.93 23.33
CA SER A 326 -12.64 -9.91 24.80
C SER A 326 -13.64 -9.00 25.52
N GLY A 327 -14.38 -8.15 24.79
CA GLY A 327 -15.32 -7.17 25.37
C GLY A 327 -16.79 -7.42 25.01
N ASP A 328 -17.63 -6.44 25.35
CA ASP A 328 -19.09 -6.51 25.22
C ASP A 328 -19.58 -6.33 23.77
N PHE A 329 -18.78 -5.66 22.93
CA PHE A 329 -19.08 -5.47 21.52
C PHE A 329 -18.68 -6.71 20.72
N LYS A 330 -19.66 -7.34 20.09
CA LYS A 330 -19.55 -8.52 19.22
C LYS A 330 -20.08 -8.26 17.80
N TYR A 331 -20.79 -7.14 17.61
CA TYR A 331 -21.39 -6.73 16.34
C TYR A 331 -21.04 -5.28 16.00
N LEU A 332 -20.87 -4.98 14.71
CA LEU A 332 -20.64 -3.61 14.24
C LEU A 332 -21.84 -2.66 14.55
N SER A 333 -23.05 -3.19 14.65
CA SER A 333 -24.24 -2.42 15.05
C SER A 333 -24.16 -1.87 16.46
N GLN A 334 -23.44 -2.51 17.38
CA GLN A 334 -23.26 -2.04 18.75
C GLN A 334 -22.32 -0.83 18.84
N ILE A 335 -21.53 -0.57 17.80
CA ILE A 335 -20.60 0.56 17.71
C ILE A 335 -21.09 1.64 16.72
N GLY A 336 -22.37 1.59 16.34
CA GLY A 336 -22.99 2.63 15.49
C GLY A 336 -22.92 2.38 13.99
N ILE A 337 -22.56 1.18 13.51
CA ILE A 337 -22.58 0.83 12.08
C ILE A 337 -23.80 -0.04 11.78
N SER A 338 -24.75 0.51 11.04
CA SER A 338 -26.02 -0.16 10.71
C SER A 338 -26.16 -0.42 9.21
N THR A 339 -26.87 -1.48 8.84
CA THR A 339 -27.11 -1.83 7.43
C THR A 339 -28.43 -1.25 6.94
N ASN A 340 -28.40 -0.62 5.76
CA ASN A 340 -29.56 -0.06 5.07
C ASN A 340 -30.27 -1.13 4.21
N LYS A 341 -31.46 -0.80 3.67
CA LYS A 341 -32.26 -1.71 2.85
C LYS A 341 -31.57 -2.12 1.54
N ASP A 342 -30.75 -1.23 0.99
CA ASP A 342 -29.95 -1.45 -0.22
C ASP A 342 -28.62 -2.15 0.08
N SER A 343 -28.45 -2.69 1.29
CA SER A 343 -27.22 -3.35 1.76
C SER A 343 -25.98 -2.43 1.90
N THR A 344 -26.12 -1.11 1.72
CA THR A 344 -25.11 -0.13 2.16
C THR A 344 -25.10 -0.03 3.70
N ILE A 345 -24.12 0.66 4.27
CA ILE A 345 -23.99 0.86 5.72
C ILE A 345 -23.96 2.34 6.10
N SER A 346 -24.56 2.66 7.25
CA SER A 346 -24.60 3.99 7.83
C SER A 346 -23.78 4.03 9.12
N LEU A 347 -23.05 5.13 9.34
CA LEU A 347 -22.23 5.35 10.53
C LEU A 347 -22.79 6.45 11.43
N ASP A 348 -23.11 6.09 12.67
CA ASP A 348 -23.31 7.05 13.76
C ASP A 348 -21.96 7.34 14.46
N LYS A 349 -21.37 8.48 14.11
CA LYS A 349 -20.07 8.92 14.67
C LYS A 349 -20.12 9.14 16.18
N SER A 350 -21.27 9.50 16.75
CA SER A 350 -21.40 9.75 18.19
C SER A 350 -21.39 8.45 18.99
N THR A 351 -22.10 7.44 18.51
CA THR A 351 -22.09 6.09 19.07
C THR A 351 -20.71 5.46 18.91
N LEU A 352 -20.07 5.62 17.74
CA LEU A 352 -18.71 5.13 17.51
C LEU A 352 -17.70 5.75 18.49
N THR A 353 -17.72 7.08 18.62
CA THR A 353 -16.83 7.82 19.52
C THR A 353 -16.99 7.35 20.96
N SER A 354 -18.23 7.11 21.40
CA SER A 354 -18.53 6.60 22.75
C SER A 354 -18.00 5.17 22.94
N ALA A 355 -18.16 4.31 21.94
CA ALA A 355 -17.65 2.94 21.99
C ALA A 355 -16.11 2.90 22.02
N ILE A 356 -15.43 3.74 21.23
CA ILE A 356 -13.96 3.86 21.24
C ILE A 356 -13.47 4.37 22.60
N ALA A 357 -14.15 5.34 23.20
CA ALA A 357 -13.79 5.85 24.52
C ALA A 357 -13.98 4.80 25.63
N GLN A 358 -14.99 3.93 25.50
CA GLN A 358 -15.27 2.87 26.46
C GLN A 358 -14.25 1.73 26.38
N ASP A 359 -14.03 1.17 25.19
CA ASP A 359 -13.08 0.07 24.98
C ASP A 359 -12.50 0.10 23.56
N PRO A 360 -11.39 0.83 23.34
CA PRO A 360 -10.78 0.92 22.01
C PRO A 360 -10.21 -0.42 21.53
N GLN A 361 -9.86 -1.32 22.46
CA GLN A 361 -9.33 -2.65 22.13
C GLN A 361 -10.43 -3.55 21.58
N ASN A 362 -11.60 -3.57 22.24
CA ASN A 362 -12.72 -4.35 21.75
C ASN A 362 -13.28 -3.80 20.43
N VAL A 363 -13.37 -2.48 20.25
CA VAL A 363 -13.72 -1.88 18.95
C VAL A 363 -12.70 -2.28 17.88
N SER A 364 -11.40 -2.23 18.19
CA SER A 364 -10.35 -2.67 17.26
C SER A 364 -10.52 -4.13 16.84
N GLN A 365 -10.87 -5.04 17.76
CA GLN A 365 -11.09 -6.45 17.46
C GLN A 365 -12.28 -6.71 16.53
N LEU A 366 -13.26 -5.80 16.47
CA LEU A 366 -14.38 -5.94 15.53
C LEU A 366 -13.96 -5.78 14.07
N PHE A 367 -12.88 -5.03 13.81
CA PHE A 367 -12.36 -4.83 12.45
C PHE A 367 -11.10 -5.64 12.20
N SER A 368 -10.20 -5.65 13.16
CA SER A 368 -8.87 -6.24 13.03
C SER A 368 -8.79 -7.67 13.56
N SER A 369 -7.66 -8.32 13.31
CA SER A 369 -7.35 -9.61 13.88
C SER A 369 -6.41 -9.51 15.09
N LYS A 370 -6.64 -10.36 16.09
CA LYS A 370 -5.81 -10.45 17.30
C LYS A 370 -5.78 -11.88 17.82
N GLY A 371 -4.59 -12.38 18.15
CA GLY A 371 -4.42 -13.59 18.94
C GLY A 371 -4.13 -13.20 20.39
N THR A 372 -4.94 -13.69 21.33
CA THR A 372 -4.69 -13.56 22.77
C THR A 372 -4.35 -14.93 23.35
N THR A 373 -3.52 -14.94 24.39
CA THR A 373 -3.08 -16.17 25.05
C THR A 373 -3.45 -16.10 26.52
N SER A 374 -3.91 -17.21 27.11
CA SER A 374 -4.27 -17.27 28.53
C SER A 374 -3.10 -17.65 29.45
N ASN A 375 -1.94 -17.99 28.88
CA ASN A 375 -0.75 -18.42 29.62
C ASN A 375 0.50 -17.70 29.09
N THR A 376 1.30 -17.13 29.99
CA THR A 376 2.54 -16.40 29.65
C THR A 376 3.63 -17.28 29.06
N GLY A 377 3.54 -18.60 29.26
CA GLY A 377 4.40 -19.59 28.62
C GLY A 377 4.10 -19.81 27.14
N VAL A 378 3.01 -19.25 26.62
CA VAL A 378 2.64 -19.27 25.20
C VAL A 378 2.70 -17.86 24.64
N THR A 379 3.26 -17.70 23.45
CA THR A 379 3.26 -16.43 22.73
C THR A 379 2.62 -16.64 21.37
N PHE A 380 1.55 -15.91 21.07
CA PHE A 380 1.00 -15.87 19.72
C PHE A 380 1.99 -15.21 18.76
N VAL A 381 2.25 -15.84 17.61
CA VAL A 381 3.18 -15.33 16.58
C VAL A 381 2.39 -14.80 15.38
N GLY A 382 1.35 -15.52 14.96
CA GLY A 382 0.57 -15.14 13.80
C GLY A 382 -0.39 -16.26 13.38
N PHE A 383 -1.02 -16.08 12.23
CA PHE A 383 -1.99 -17.01 11.68
C PHE A 383 -2.04 -16.86 10.15
N THR A 384 -2.64 -17.80 9.44
CA THR A 384 -2.82 -17.72 7.99
C THR A 384 -4.30 -17.65 7.61
N SER A 385 -4.60 -17.45 6.33
CA SER A 385 -5.97 -17.45 5.79
C SER A 385 -6.77 -18.71 6.09
N LYS A 386 -6.09 -19.83 6.40
CA LYS A 386 -6.71 -21.12 6.73
C LYS A 386 -7.14 -21.25 8.19
N THR A 387 -6.59 -20.43 9.07
CA THR A 387 -6.91 -20.49 10.50
C THR A 387 -8.31 -19.95 10.75
N LYS A 388 -9.15 -20.73 11.46
CA LYS A 388 -10.50 -20.30 11.85
C LYS A 388 -10.48 -19.45 13.13
N ALA A 389 -11.41 -18.51 13.24
CA ALA A 389 -11.57 -17.62 14.40
C ALA A 389 -12.22 -18.36 15.58
N GLU A 390 -11.41 -18.97 16.43
CA GLU A 390 -11.85 -19.81 17.55
C GLU A 390 -10.84 -19.70 18.72
N THR A 391 -11.19 -20.30 19.87
CA THR A 391 -10.24 -20.58 20.94
C THR A 391 -9.67 -21.98 20.79
N TYR A 392 -8.35 -22.10 20.89
CA TYR A 392 -7.61 -23.36 20.79
C TYR A 392 -6.89 -23.65 22.09
N ASP A 393 -7.18 -24.79 22.71
CA ASP A 393 -6.48 -25.26 23.91
C ASP A 393 -5.14 -25.88 23.50
N ILE A 394 -4.09 -25.56 24.27
CA ILE A 394 -2.73 -26.03 24.06
C ILE A 394 -2.32 -26.91 25.22
N ARG A 395 -1.77 -28.08 24.90
CA ARG A 395 -1.11 -28.95 25.86
C ARG A 395 0.17 -29.53 25.29
N VAL A 396 1.02 -30.05 26.15
CA VAL A 396 2.20 -30.83 25.76
C VAL A 396 2.07 -32.24 26.33
N ARG A 397 2.32 -33.23 25.48
CA ARG A 397 2.36 -34.66 25.86
C ARG A 397 3.56 -35.32 25.21
N SER A 398 4.37 -36.01 26.00
CA SER A 398 5.66 -36.59 25.57
C SER A 398 6.55 -35.59 24.83
N GLY A 399 6.57 -34.33 25.28
CA GLY A 399 7.36 -33.26 24.66
C GLY A 399 6.84 -32.74 23.32
N VAL A 400 5.65 -33.17 22.87
CA VAL A 400 5.02 -32.70 21.63
C VAL A 400 3.85 -31.77 21.97
N PRO A 401 3.87 -30.50 21.53
CA PRO A 401 2.72 -29.62 21.65
C PRO A 401 1.55 -30.11 20.80
N GLN A 402 0.35 -30.02 21.35
CA GLN A 402 -0.90 -30.40 20.70
C GLN A 402 -1.93 -29.29 20.86
N LEU A 403 -2.78 -29.13 19.84
CA LEU A 403 -3.87 -28.17 19.78
C LEU A 403 -5.21 -28.89 19.67
N SER A 404 -6.24 -28.35 20.31
CA SER A 404 -7.63 -28.73 20.07
C SER A 404 -8.53 -27.50 20.08
N LYS A 405 -9.70 -27.56 19.44
CA LYS A 405 -10.73 -26.54 19.66
C LYS A 405 -11.10 -26.54 21.14
N SER A 406 -11.23 -25.36 21.74
CA SER A 406 -11.47 -25.26 23.17
C SER A 406 -12.74 -26.00 23.59
N GLY A 407 -12.61 -26.83 24.62
CA GLY A 407 -13.68 -27.73 25.09
C GLY A 407 -13.85 -29.04 24.30
N ALA A 408 -13.08 -29.27 23.23
CA ALA A 408 -13.00 -30.56 22.58
C ALA A 408 -11.92 -31.46 23.21
N ASN A 409 -12.05 -32.77 23.03
CA ASN A 409 -11.10 -33.76 23.56
C ASN A 409 -10.10 -34.26 22.49
N ASP A 410 -10.31 -33.89 21.23
CA ASP A 410 -9.54 -34.36 20.09
C ASP A 410 -8.36 -33.43 19.83
N TYR A 411 -7.22 -33.75 20.44
CA TYR A 411 -5.98 -32.99 20.27
C TYR A 411 -5.17 -33.52 19.10
N THR A 412 -4.71 -32.60 18.25
CA THR A 412 -3.82 -32.89 17.13
C THR A 412 -2.43 -32.33 17.40
N ASN A 413 -1.38 -33.08 17.06
CA ASN A 413 0.00 -32.63 17.22
C ASN A 413 0.24 -31.37 16.39
N ALA A 414 0.80 -30.33 17.01
CA ALA A 414 1.31 -29.18 16.30
C ALA A 414 2.59 -29.56 15.52
N THR A 415 2.84 -28.88 14.41
CA THR A 415 4.03 -29.07 13.58
C THR A 415 5.01 -27.93 13.84
N GLY A 416 6.29 -28.22 14.05
CA GLY A 416 7.24 -27.17 14.41
C GLY A 416 8.59 -27.68 14.87
N SER A 417 9.48 -26.74 15.20
CA SER A 417 10.81 -27.06 15.73
C SER A 417 11.30 -25.97 16.69
N GLY A 418 12.14 -26.39 17.65
CA GLY A 418 12.59 -25.52 18.74
C GLY A 418 11.41 -25.05 19.58
N ASN A 419 11.22 -23.73 19.65
CA ASN A 419 10.13 -23.12 20.41
C ASN A 419 9.02 -22.57 19.51
N PHE A 420 9.00 -22.90 18.21
CA PHE A 420 8.02 -22.39 17.25
C PHE A 420 7.18 -23.53 16.68
N PHE A 421 5.86 -23.41 16.81
CA PHE A 421 4.90 -24.44 16.41
C PHE A 421 3.73 -23.82 15.64
N ALA A 422 3.15 -24.63 14.76
CA ALA A 422 2.01 -24.32 13.94
C ALA A 422 0.92 -25.38 14.10
N GLY A 423 -0.35 -25.00 13.96
CA GLY A 423 -1.44 -25.97 13.89
C GLY A 423 -1.32 -26.88 12.67
N ALA A 424 -1.66 -28.16 12.85
CA ALA A 424 -1.56 -29.17 11.81
C ALA A 424 -2.46 -28.89 10.61
N SER A 425 -2.00 -29.30 9.42
CA SER A 425 -2.79 -29.20 8.19
C SER A 425 -4.04 -30.06 8.25
N GLY A 426 -5.15 -29.55 7.71
CA GLY A 426 -6.46 -30.19 7.73
C GLY A 426 -7.24 -29.98 9.04
N THR A 427 -6.70 -29.24 10.00
CA THR A 427 -7.39 -28.86 11.24
C THR A 427 -7.86 -27.41 11.21
N ASP A 428 -8.82 -27.05 12.06
CA ASP A 428 -9.27 -25.65 12.20
C ASP A 428 -8.14 -24.70 12.66
N ALA A 429 -7.15 -25.25 13.37
CA ALA A 429 -5.96 -24.53 13.80
C ALA A 429 -4.89 -24.40 12.69
N GLU A 430 -5.12 -24.92 11.48
CA GLU A 430 -4.12 -24.88 10.40
C GLU A 430 -3.60 -23.45 10.19
N GLY A 431 -2.28 -23.29 10.27
CA GLY A 431 -1.61 -22.01 10.09
C GLY A 431 -1.58 -21.11 11.32
N LEU A 432 -2.18 -21.49 12.46
CA LEU A 432 -2.00 -20.80 13.74
C LEU A 432 -0.56 -21.01 14.23
N ASN A 433 0.22 -19.93 14.29
CA ASN A 433 1.62 -19.95 14.71
C ASN A 433 1.77 -19.41 16.13
N PHE A 434 2.47 -20.15 16.97
CA PHE A 434 2.73 -19.79 18.36
C PHE A 434 4.11 -20.26 18.81
N ARG A 435 4.58 -19.66 19.90
CA ARG A 435 5.76 -20.11 20.65
C ARG A 435 5.36 -20.67 21.98
N ILE A 436 6.12 -21.66 22.45
CA ILE A 436 5.98 -22.23 23.79
C ILE A 436 7.33 -22.17 24.52
N SER A 437 7.31 -21.78 25.79
CA SER A 437 8.51 -21.51 26.57
C SER A 437 9.30 -22.76 26.95
N ASN A 438 8.60 -23.88 27.13
CA ASN A 438 9.19 -25.19 27.42
C ASN A 438 8.26 -26.32 26.95
N LEU A 439 8.80 -27.55 26.93
CA LEU A 439 8.11 -28.75 26.45
C LEU A 439 7.86 -29.77 27.56
N ALA A 440 7.74 -29.32 28.82
CA ALA A 440 7.32 -30.20 29.89
C ALA A 440 5.85 -30.60 29.70
N ASP A 441 5.51 -31.86 29.98
CA ASP A 441 4.14 -32.34 29.86
C ASP A 441 3.21 -31.57 30.80
N GLY A 442 2.11 -31.05 30.25
CA GLY A 442 1.19 -30.20 31.00
C GLY A 442 0.21 -29.48 30.07
N ASP A 443 -0.72 -28.75 30.66
CA ASP A 443 -1.68 -27.93 29.93
C ASP A 443 -1.19 -26.48 29.97
N TYR A 444 -1.14 -25.83 28.80
CA TYR A 444 -0.53 -24.51 28.58
C TYR A 444 -1.57 -23.44 28.28
N GLY A 445 -2.79 -23.64 28.77
CA GLY A 445 -3.92 -22.74 28.53
C GLY A 445 -4.37 -22.79 27.07
N SER A 446 -4.67 -21.63 26.52
CA SER A 446 -5.35 -21.49 25.24
C SER A 446 -4.93 -20.24 24.47
N VAL A 447 -5.11 -20.29 23.16
CA VAL A 447 -4.98 -19.16 22.25
C VAL A 447 -6.36 -18.84 21.67
N THR A 448 -6.86 -17.64 21.92
CA THR A 448 -8.11 -17.15 21.33
C THR A 448 -7.79 -16.26 20.15
N LEU A 449 -8.28 -16.62 18.97
CA LEU A 449 -8.13 -15.82 17.76
C LEU A 449 -9.44 -15.09 17.46
N SER A 450 -9.40 -13.75 17.50
CA SER A 450 -10.45 -12.91 16.93
C SER A 450 -10.07 -12.52 15.50
N ILE A 451 -11.00 -12.68 14.56
CA ILE A 451 -10.85 -12.21 13.18
C ILE A 451 -11.98 -11.22 12.90
N GLY A 452 -11.65 -9.93 12.92
CA GLY A 452 -12.60 -8.87 12.64
C GLY A 452 -12.96 -8.73 11.16
N VAL A 453 -13.98 -7.92 10.92
CA VAL A 453 -14.65 -7.74 9.62
C VAL A 453 -13.69 -7.24 8.54
N ALA A 454 -12.77 -6.33 8.86
CA ALA A 454 -11.80 -5.83 7.89
C ALA A 454 -10.83 -6.93 7.46
N GLU A 455 -10.38 -7.80 8.37
CA GLU A 455 -9.53 -8.94 7.98
C GLU A 455 -10.30 -9.99 7.17
N ILE A 456 -11.58 -10.27 7.50
CA ILE A 456 -12.43 -11.17 6.69
C ILE A 456 -12.59 -10.62 5.26
N LEU A 457 -12.88 -9.34 5.14
CA LEU A 457 -12.99 -8.67 3.85
C LEU A 457 -11.65 -8.68 3.12
N ASN A 458 -10.54 -8.37 3.79
CA ASN A 458 -9.20 -8.41 3.19
C ASN A 458 -8.90 -9.78 2.57
N ARG A 459 -9.21 -10.88 3.26
CA ARG A 459 -9.04 -12.26 2.74
C ARG A 459 -9.92 -12.53 1.52
N THR A 460 -11.18 -12.12 1.59
CA THR A 460 -12.14 -12.31 0.49
C THR A 460 -11.70 -11.53 -0.75
N LEU A 461 -11.35 -10.26 -0.57
CA LEU A 461 -10.87 -9.37 -1.62
C LEU A 461 -9.56 -9.89 -2.22
N ASN A 462 -8.60 -10.32 -1.39
CA ASN A 462 -7.34 -10.91 -1.85
C ASN A 462 -7.60 -12.10 -2.76
N THR A 463 -8.46 -13.03 -2.36
CA THR A 463 -8.77 -14.23 -3.14
C THR A 463 -9.43 -13.91 -4.48
N LEU A 464 -10.29 -12.88 -4.51
CA LEU A 464 -10.99 -12.47 -5.73
C LEU A 464 -10.08 -11.86 -6.78
N VAL A 465 -9.13 -11.02 -6.35
CA VAL A 465 -8.25 -10.25 -7.25
C VAL A 465 -6.87 -10.88 -7.45
N ASP A 466 -6.63 -12.08 -6.92
CA ASP A 466 -5.33 -12.75 -7.00
C ASP A 466 -5.05 -13.25 -8.43
N THR A 467 -4.21 -12.51 -9.17
CA THR A 467 -3.80 -12.91 -10.52
C THR A 467 -2.80 -14.06 -10.52
N SER A 468 -2.11 -14.33 -9.40
CA SER A 468 -1.10 -15.40 -9.35
C SER A 468 -1.71 -16.80 -9.24
N GLN A 469 -2.92 -16.89 -8.69
CA GLN A 469 -3.61 -18.16 -8.40
C GLN A 469 -4.92 -18.32 -9.20
N GLY A 470 -5.18 -17.44 -10.18
CA GLY A 470 -6.42 -17.48 -10.97
C GLY A 470 -7.66 -17.11 -10.15
N GLY A 471 -7.60 -15.98 -9.46
CA GLY A 471 -8.71 -15.44 -8.69
C GLY A 471 -9.99 -15.35 -9.54
N PRO A 472 -11.19 -15.59 -8.97
CA PRO A 472 -12.43 -15.64 -9.75
C PRO A 472 -12.67 -14.41 -10.64
N LEU A 473 -12.37 -13.20 -10.15
CA LEU A 473 -12.56 -11.99 -10.96
C LEU A 473 -11.54 -11.88 -12.09
N ALA A 474 -10.29 -12.25 -11.84
CA ALA A 474 -9.27 -12.29 -12.89
C ALA A 474 -9.66 -13.28 -13.99
N THR A 475 -10.18 -14.45 -13.60
CA THR A 475 -10.66 -15.47 -14.54
C THR A 475 -11.83 -14.97 -15.40
N GLU A 476 -12.77 -14.21 -14.82
CA GLU A 476 -13.87 -13.61 -15.57
C GLU A 476 -13.37 -12.57 -16.59
N ILE A 477 -12.39 -11.74 -16.22
CA ILE A 477 -11.75 -10.79 -17.14
C ILE A 477 -11.08 -11.54 -18.29
N ASP A 478 -10.22 -12.52 -17.98
CA ASP A 478 -9.50 -13.31 -18.99
C ASP A 478 -10.48 -14.02 -19.94
N THR A 479 -11.59 -14.56 -19.42
CA THR A 479 -12.63 -15.24 -20.21
C THR A 479 -13.35 -14.28 -21.16
N VAL A 480 -13.67 -13.07 -20.71
CA VAL A 480 -14.32 -12.05 -21.54
C VAL A 480 -13.35 -11.55 -22.61
N GLU A 481 -12.08 -11.31 -22.27
CA GLU A 481 -11.04 -10.92 -23.24
C GLU A 481 -10.87 -11.99 -24.35
N GLU A 482 -10.80 -13.26 -23.98
CA GLU A 482 -10.74 -14.37 -24.93
C GLU A 482 -12.00 -14.44 -25.82
N THR A 483 -13.18 -14.20 -25.25
CA THR A 483 -14.44 -14.17 -26.00
C THR A 483 -14.46 -13.03 -27.01
N ILE A 484 -14.00 -11.83 -26.63
CA ILE A 484 -13.88 -10.68 -27.53
C ILE A 484 -12.93 -10.99 -28.68
N SER A 485 -11.78 -11.59 -28.39
CA SER A 485 -10.78 -11.99 -29.41
C SER A 485 -11.37 -13.00 -30.40
N ASN A 486 -12.08 -14.03 -29.91
CA ASN A 486 -12.71 -15.04 -30.76
C ASN A 486 -13.83 -14.46 -31.64
N LEU A 487 -14.61 -13.50 -31.11
CA LEU A 487 -15.61 -12.77 -31.88
C LEU A 487 -14.97 -11.91 -32.96
N GLU A 488 -13.88 -11.20 -32.64
CA GLU A 488 -13.13 -10.38 -33.59
C GLU A 488 -12.58 -11.21 -34.76
N ASP A 489 -11.97 -12.37 -34.47
CA ASP A 489 -11.50 -13.30 -35.50
C ASP A 489 -12.65 -13.79 -36.38
N THR A 490 -13.80 -14.10 -35.79
CA THR A 490 -14.99 -14.55 -36.54
C THR A 490 -15.54 -13.44 -37.44
N ILE A 491 -15.62 -12.21 -36.94
CA ILE A 491 -16.04 -11.02 -37.70
C ILE A 491 -15.11 -10.83 -38.90
N ASN A 492 -13.79 -10.81 -38.68
CA ASN A 492 -12.79 -10.64 -39.73
C ASN A 492 -12.92 -11.70 -40.84
N VAL A 493 -13.15 -12.97 -40.45
CA VAL A 493 -13.38 -14.06 -41.42
C VAL A 493 -14.67 -13.84 -42.22
N GLN A 494 -15.75 -13.40 -41.57
CA GLN A 494 -17.03 -13.14 -42.25
C GLN A 494 -16.97 -11.93 -43.18
N GLU A 495 -16.31 -10.84 -42.77
CA GLU A 495 -16.08 -9.66 -43.61
C GLU A 495 -15.25 -9.99 -44.86
N GLY A 496 -14.23 -10.85 -44.72
CA GLY A 496 -13.47 -11.38 -45.84
C GLY A 496 -14.33 -12.18 -46.82
N ARG A 497 -15.25 -13.02 -46.30
CA ARG A 497 -16.21 -13.76 -47.14
C ARG A 497 -17.22 -12.83 -47.82
N LEU A 498 -17.72 -11.83 -47.12
CA LEU A 498 -18.66 -10.84 -47.64
C LEU A 498 -18.03 -10.05 -48.81
N THR A 499 -16.75 -9.68 -48.67
CA THR A 499 -15.98 -9.03 -49.74
C THR A 499 -15.88 -9.91 -50.99
N LEU A 500 -15.58 -11.21 -50.83
CA LEU A 500 -15.54 -12.15 -51.95
C LEU A 500 -16.91 -12.34 -52.61
N PHE A 501 -17.98 -12.37 -51.81
CA PHE A 501 -19.36 -12.46 -52.29
C PHE A 501 -19.74 -11.23 -53.12
N GLU A 502 -19.42 -10.02 -52.64
CA GLU A 502 -19.63 -8.78 -53.39
C GLU A 502 -18.88 -8.81 -54.74
N GLN A 503 -17.60 -9.18 -54.74
CA GLN A 503 -16.81 -9.30 -55.97
C GLN A 503 -17.40 -10.32 -56.95
N ASP A 504 -17.93 -11.44 -56.45
CA ASP A 504 -18.59 -12.44 -57.30
C ASP A 504 -19.89 -11.92 -57.92
N LEU A 505 -20.73 -11.23 -57.14
CA LEU A 505 -21.93 -10.58 -57.65
C LEU A 505 -21.59 -9.53 -58.70
N GLN A 506 -20.62 -8.65 -58.44
CA GLN A 506 -20.15 -7.64 -59.40
C GLN A 506 -19.70 -8.28 -60.71
N ARG A 507 -18.95 -9.40 -60.67
CA ARG A 507 -18.55 -10.14 -61.88
C ARG A 507 -19.75 -10.73 -62.63
N LYS A 508 -20.71 -11.33 -61.91
CA LYS A 508 -21.94 -11.88 -62.51
C LYS A 508 -22.76 -10.81 -63.22
N PHE A 509 -22.98 -9.66 -62.59
CA PHE A 509 -23.71 -8.55 -63.18
C PHE A 509 -22.94 -7.90 -64.35
N THR A 510 -21.62 -7.77 -64.25
CA THR A 510 -20.79 -7.31 -65.36
C THR A 510 -20.91 -8.24 -66.58
N ASN A 511 -20.83 -9.56 -66.37
CA ASN A 511 -21.01 -10.54 -67.44
C ASN A 511 -22.41 -10.49 -68.05
N LEU A 512 -23.46 -10.29 -67.23
CA LEU A 512 -24.82 -10.12 -67.70
C LEU A 512 -24.93 -8.89 -68.63
N GLU A 513 -24.37 -7.75 -68.24
CA GLU A 513 -24.37 -6.53 -69.06
C GLU A 513 -23.66 -6.73 -70.40
N ILE A 514 -22.56 -7.49 -70.43
CA ILE A 514 -21.84 -7.83 -71.67
C ILE A 514 -22.72 -8.72 -72.57
N VAL A 515 -23.37 -9.74 -72.01
CA VAL A 515 -24.23 -10.66 -72.77
C VAL A 515 -25.46 -9.93 -73.33
N VAL A 516 -26.12 -9.12 -72.49
CA VAL A 516 -27.29 -8.32 -72.92
C VAL A 516 -26.87 -7.30 -73.97
N GLY A 517 -25.72 -6.63 -73.81
CA GLY A 517 -25.18 -5.73 -74.83
C GLY A 517 -24.94 -6.43 -76.17
N LYS A 518 -24.37 -7.63 -76.16
CA LYS A 518 -24.18 -8.45 -77.37
C LYS A 518 -25.50 -8.85 -78.01
N LEU A 519 -26.48 -9.28 -77.21
CA LEU A 519 -27.82 -9.65 -77.68
C LEU A 519 -28.56 -8.45 -78.28
N ASN A 520 -28.47 -7.27 -77.66
CA ASN A 520 -29.04 -6.03 -78.20
C ASN A 520 -28.38 -5.67 -79.53
N SER A 521 -27.06 -5.73 -79.62
CA SER A 521 -26.33 -5.49 -80.88
C SER A 521 -26.73 -6.50 -81.99
N GLN A 522 -26.87 -7.78 -81.66
CA GLN A 522 -27.36 -8.80 -82.59
C GLN A 522 -28.80 -8.52 -83.02
N ARG A 523 -29.70 -8.20 -82.09
CA ARG A 523 -31.09 -7.83 -82.37
C ARG A 523 -31.15 -6.62 -83.30
N ASP A 524 -30.35 -5.60 -83.06
CA ASP A 524 -30.31 -4.39 -83.89
C ASP A 524 -29.77 -4.71 -85.29
N THR A 525 -28.75 -5.57 -85.38
CA THR A 525 -28.23 -6.09 -86.66
C THR A 525 -29.29 -6.89 -87.44
N PHE A 526 -29.99 -7.81 -86.78
CA PHE A 526 -31.10 -8.55 -87.37
C PHE A 526 -32.24 -7.62 -87.81
N SER A 527 -32.57 -6.63 -87.00
CA SER A 527 -33.60 -5.64 -87.31
C SER A 527 -33.22 -4.81 -88.54
N GLN A 528 -31.96 -4.40 -88.64
CA GLN A 528 -31.42 -3.73 -89.83
C GLN A 528 -31.42 -4.63 -91.06
N ALA A 529 -31.05 -5.91 -90.93
CA ALA A 529 -31.10 -6.87 -92.02
C ALA A 529 -32.53 -7.12 -92.52
N ILE A 530 -33.49 -7.29 -91.61
CA ILE A 530 -34.92 -7.42 -91.93
C ILE A 530 -35.43 -6.14 -92.62
N ALA A 531 -35.09 -4.96 -92.10
CA ALA A 531 -35.46 -3.69 -92.72
C ALA A 531 -34.86 -3.56 -94.14
N GLY A 532 -33.61 -3.99 -94.33
CA GLY A 532 -32.95 -4.06 -95.63
C GLY A 532 -33.66 -5.02 -96.60
N ILE A 533 -34.05 -6.21 -96.14
CA ILE A 533 -34.82 -7.19 -96.92
C ILE A 533 -36.20 -6.63 -97.27
N GLN A 534 -36.91 -6.03 -96.31
CA GLN A 534 -38.20 -5.37 -96.56
C GLN A 534 -38.08 -4.25 -97.60
N ASN A 535 -36.97 -3.51 -97.61
CA ASN A 535 -36.71 -2.48 -98.61
C ASN A 535 -36.39 -3.06 -100.00
N LEU A 536 -35.81 -4.27 -100.08
CA LEU A 536 -35.60 -4.99 -101.35
C LEU A 536 -36.92 -5.50 -101.96
N PHE A 537 -37.92 -5.85 -101.13
CA PHE A 537 -39.25 -6.29 -101.58
C PHE A 537 -40.28 -5.15 -101.74
N LYS A 538 -39.88 -3.89 -101.52
CA LYS A 538 -40.71 -2.69 -101.69
C LYS A 538 -40.60 -2.02 -103.07
N LYS A 539 -40.14 -2.75 -104.10
CA LYS A 539 -40.11 -2.28 -105.50
C LYS A 539 -41.16 -2.96 -106.35
#